data_AF-A0A8H9FAD2-F1
#
_entry.id   AF-A0A8H9FAD2-F1
#
_cell.length_a   1.000
_cell.length_b   1.000
_cell.length_c   1.000
_cell.angle_alpha   90.00
_cell.angle_beta   90.00
_cell.angle_gamma   90.00
#
_symmetry.space_group_name_H-M   'P 1'
#
loop_
_entity.id
_entity.type
_entity.pdbx_description
1 polymer ?
#
loop_
_entity_poly.entity_id
_entity_poly.type
_entity_poly.pdbx_seq_one_letter_code
_entity_poly.pdbx_strand_id
1 'polypeptide(L)'
;MGKKVYEEAKSEENKNLLPPLQALKELIESDRYIWNLFQMMFDEIPQKDVDTPAGTPQFRDYHELLLVLNRLIQRAPEFNTTGLVGTPINAVLDYPMGTRAGYVLFNDPRVNAKMKGILDYWGRYLQSEDSSYVLNTSDKGWLSSYALNEMAKEADGDNFLDLFAVRSTDVKQKLGYTISLLGNLKQVLDRLPHQMMMT
;
A
#
# COMPACT_ATOMS: atom_id res chain seq x y z
N MET A 1 0.64 2.56 10.83
CA MET A 1 0.59 1.21 10.21
C MET A 1 1.90 0.41 10.39
N GLY A 2 3.07 1.04 10.28
CA GLY A 2 4.36 0.35 10.08
C GLY A 2 4.71 -0.81 11.03
N LYS A 3 4.86 -0.55 12.33
CA LYS A 3 5.50 -1.50 13.25
C LYS A 3 4.74 -2.84 13.43
N LYS A 4 3.41 -2.78 13.56
CA LYS A 4 2.56 -3.97 13.73
C LYS A 4 2.61 -4.91 12.51
N VAL A 5 2.51 -4.36 11.30
CA VAL A 5 2.59 -5.16 10.06
C VAL A 5 3.95 -5.85 9.96
N TYR A 6 5.02 -5.14 10.31
CA TYR A 6 6.37 -5.66 10.26
C TYR A 6 6.58 -6.82 11.26
N GLU A 7 6.06 -6.70 12.48
CA GLU A 7 6.11 -7.77 13.47
C GLU A 7 5.29 -9.00 13.01
N GLU A 8 4.08 -8.80 12.51
CA GLU A 8 3.23 -9.87 11.98
C GLU A 8 3.81 -10.54 10.74
N ALA A 9 4.61 -9.83 9.96
CA ALA A 9 5.27 -10.38 8.78
C ALA A 9 6.28 -11.47 9.12
N LYS A 10 6.86 -11.43 10.34
CA LYS A 10 7.82 -12.41 10.84
C LYS A 10 7.19 -13.68 11.42
N SER A 11 5.86 -13.74 11.52
CA SER A 11 5.16 -14.91 12.05
C SER A 11 5.27 -16.13 11.13
N GLU A 12 5.28 -17.33 11.72
CA GLU A 12 5.36 -18.60 10.98
C GLU A 12 4.24 -18.78 9.96
N GLU A 13 3.02 -18.37 10.32
CA GLU A 13 1.85 -18.41 9.43
C GLU A 13 2.09 -17.63 8.14
N ASN A 14 2.81 -16.51 8.21
CA ASN A 14 3.05 -15.63 7.07
C ASN A 14 4.11 -16.16 6.10
N LYS A 15 4.84 -17.23 6.46
CA LYS A 15 5.84 -17.84 5.58
C LYS A 15 5.21 -18.49 4.36
N ASN A 16 3.93 -18.84 4.42
CA ASN A 16 3.17 -19.29 3.27
C ASN A 16 2.75 -18.07 2.43
N LEU A 17 3.49 -17.83 1.34
CA LEU A 17 3.21 -16.73 0.44
C LEU A 17 1.90 -16.95 -0.31
N LEU A 18 1.10 -15.88 -0.40
CA LEU A 18 -0.06 -15.84 -1.26
C LEU A 18 0.36 -15.99 -2.74
N PRO A 19 -0.53 -16.52 -3.60
CA PRO A 19 -0.21 -16.80 -5.00
C PRO A 19 0.50 -15.68 -5.77
N PRO A 20 0.10 -14.39 -5.68
CA PRO A 20 0.81 -13.33 -6.42
C PRO A 20 2.23 -13.07 -5.90
N LEU A 21 2.50 -13.25 -4.59
CA LEU A 21 3.85 -13.10 -4.04
C LEU A 21 4.72 -14.31 -4.34
N GLN A 22 4.14 -15.51 -4.31
CA GLN A 22 4.81 -16.73 -4.76
C GLN A 22 5.24 -16.61 -6.23
N ALA A 23 4.37 -16.07 -7.08
CA ALA A 23 4.67 -15.83 -8.50
C ALA A 23 5.78 -14.78 -8.73
N LEU A 24 5.93 -13.80 -7.83
CA LEU A 24 7.05 -12.86 -7.85
C LEU A 24 8.34 -13.56 -7.39
N LYS A 25 8.29 -14.32 -6.30
CA LYS A 25 9.42 -15.10 -5.79
C LYS A 25 9.99 -16.04 -6.86
N GLU A 26 9.12 -16.77 -7.54
CA GLU A 26 9.52 -17.67 -8.64
C GLU A 26 10.22 -16.93 -9.77
N LEU A 27 9.74 -15.74 -10.15
CA LEU A 27 10.42 -14.91 -11.16
C LEU A 27 11.80 -14.48 -10.69
N ILE A 28 11.93 -14.03 -9.43
CA ILE A 28 13.19 -13.61 -8.84
C ILE A 28 14.20 -14.78 -8.85
N GLU A 29 13.77 -15.98 -8.46
CA GLU A 29 14.68 -17.12 -8.29
C GLU A 29 14.99 -17.86 -9.60
N SER A 30 14.13 -17.75 -10.62
CA SER A 30 14.32 -18.43 -11.90
C SER A 30 15.14 -17.62 -12.92
N ASP A 31 15.27 -16.30 -12.74
CA ASP A 31 15.99 -15.43 -13.67
C ASP A 31 17.20 -14.78 -12.98
N ARG A 32 18.42 -15.17 -13.40
CA ARG A 32 19.69 -14.66 -12.86
C ARG A 32 19.83 -13.15 -12.96
N TYR A 33 19.31 -12.53 -14.02
CA TYR A 33 19.41 -11.09 -14.22
C TYR A 33 18.51 -10.35 -13.22
N ILE A 34 17.25 -10.80 -13.09
CA ILE A 34 16.31 -10.25 -12.11
C ILE A 34 16.82 -10.48 -10.69
N TRP A 35 17.31 -11.69 -10.39
CA TRP A 35 17.90 -12.02 -9.10
C TRP A 35 19.02 -11.04 -8.71
N ASN A 36 19.97 -10.81 -9.62
CA ASN A 36 21.07 -9.86 -9.40
C ASN A 36 20.56 -8.44 -9.17
N LEU A 37 19.57 -7.97 -9.94
CA LEU A 37 18.99 -6.64 -9.76
C LEU A 37 18.34 -6.49 -8.38
N PHE A 38 17.62 -7.52 -7.89
CA PHE A 38 17.07 -7.50 -6.54
C PHE A 38 18.17 -7.41 -5.47
N GLN A 39 19.27 -8.15 -5.61
CA GLN A 39 20.40 -8.05 -4.67
C GLN A 39 21.00 -6.63 -4.68
N MET A 40 21.34 -6.13 -5.87
CA MET A 40 21.92 -4.80 -6.05
C MET A 40 21.00 -3.69 -5.53
N MET A 41 19.70 -3.80 -5.74
CA MET A 41 18.71 -2.84 -5.26
C MET A 41 18.77 -2.67 -3.74
N PHE A 42 18.98 -3.75 -2.97
CA PHE A 42 19.10 -3.63 -1.51
C PHE A 42 20.51 -3.20 -1.07
N ASP A 43 21.55 -3.63 -1.77
CA ASP A 43 22.95 -3.23 -1.50
C ASP A 43 23.19 -1.73 -1.74
N GLU A 44 22.47 -1.14 -2.70
CA GLU A 44 22.56 0.29 -3.04
C GLU A 44 21.91 1.21 -1.99
N ILE A 45 21.07 0.66 -1.10
CA ILE A 45 20.44 1.45 -0.03
C ILE A 45 21.50 1.80 1.03
N PRO A 46 21.74 3.09 1.33
CA PRO A 46 22.77 3.47 2.29
C PRO A 46 22.58 2.82 3.68
N GLN A 47 23.68 2.39 4.30
CA GLN A 47 23.64 1.74 5.63
C GLN A 47 23.16 2.67 6.75
N LYS A 48 23.31 3.98 6.56
CA LYS A 48 22.79 5.01 7.49
C LYS A 48 21.26 5.07 7.50
N ASP A 49 20.60 4.58 6.46
CA ASP A 49 19.14 4.59 6.32
C ASP A 49 18.60 3.31 6.98
N VAL A 50 18.52 3.35 8.30
CA VAL A 50 18.14 2.19 9.14
C VAL A 50 16.64 1.95 9.12
N ASP A 51 15.85 3.02 9.11
CA ASP A 51 14.39 2.97 9.13
C ASP A 51 13.80 3.62 7.86
N THR A 52 12.65 3.09 7.42
CA THR A 52 11.78 3.67 6.39
C THR A 52 11.19 5.01 6.88
N PRO A 53 10.68 5.87 5.99
CA PRO A 53 9.93 7.06 6.39
C PRO A 53 8.68 6.74 7.22
N ALA A 54 8.21 5.48 7.19
CA ALA A 54 7.11 4.98 8.00
C ALA A 54 7.53 4.52 9.41
N GLY A 55 8.80 4.68 9.80
CA GLY A 55 9.34 4.32 11.11
C GLY A 55 9.46 2.81 11.34
N THR A 56 9.69 2.04 10.27
CA THR A 56 9.93 0.58 10.31
C THR A 56 11.34 0.27 9.84
N PRO A 57 11.95 -0.85 10.23
CA PRO A 57 13.25 -1.23 9.70
C PRO A 57 13.26 -1.27 8.16
N GLN A 58 14.30 -0.73 7.56
CA GLN A 58 14.53 -0.79 6.12
C GLN A 58 14.87 -2.22 5.70
N PHE A 59 14.16 -2.74 4.70
CA PHE A 59 14.42 -4.07 4.14
C PHE A 59 15.81 -4.13 3.50
N ARG A 60 16.50 -5.23 3.77
CA ARG A 60 17.84 -5.52 3.22
C ARG A 60 17.87 -6.77 2.35
N ASP A 61 16.75 -7.46 2.22
CA ASP A 61 16.60 -8.58 1.30
C ASP A 61 15.16 -8.73 0.80
N TYR A 62 15.02 -9.44 -0.32
CA TYR A 62 13.73 -9.63 -0.96
C TYR A 62 12.79 -10.59 -0.20
N HIS A 63 13.31 -11.47 0.66
CA HIS A 63 12.46 -12.36 1.46
C HIS A 63 11.67 -11.56 2.48
N GLU A 64 12.33 -10.63 3.19
CA GLU A 64 11.64 -9.73 4.11
C GLU A 64 10.60 -8.86 3.39
N LEU A 65 10.95 -8.33 2.21
CA LEU A 65 10.02 -7.59 1.37
C LEU A 65 8.78 -8.44 1.03
N LEU A 66 8.98 -9.67 0.56
CA LEU A 66 7.88 -10.58 0.21
C LEU A 66 6.97 -10.87 1.42
N LEU A 67 7.54 -11.09 2.61
CA LEU A 67 6.77 -11.34 3.83
C LEU A 67 5.93 -10.12 4.24
N VAL A 68 6.49 -8.91 4.15
CA VAL A 68 5.74 -7.69 4.47
C VAL A 68 4.62 -7.46 3.46
N LEU A 69 4.90 -7.59 2.16
CA LEU A 69 3.88 -7.48 1.14
C LEU A 69 2.79 -8.54 1.33
N ASN A 70 3.15 -9.78 1.71
CA ASN A 70 2.20 -10.84 2.00
C ASN A 70 1.22 -10.45 3.12
N ARG A 71 1.68 -9.79 4.19
CA ARG A 71 0.80 -9.26 5.25
C ARG A 71 0.00 -8.04 4.83
N LEU A 72 0.55 -7.18 3.97
CA LEU A 72 -0.11 -5.95 3.54
C LEU A 72 -1.31 -6.22 2.63
N ILE A 73 -1.19 -7.15 1.68
CA ILE A 73 -2.26 -7.36 0.68
C ILE A 73 -3.50 -8.09 1.21
N GLN A 74 -3.55 -8.37 2.51
CA GLN A 74 -4.64 -9.05 3.21
C GLN A 74 -5.40 -8.13 4.16
N ARG A 75 -5.13 -6.82 4.11
CA ARG A 75 -5.76 -5.84 5.00
C ARG A 75 -6.05 -4.53 4.30
N ALA A 76 -7.04 -3.82 4.83
CA ALA A 76 -7.32 -2.46 4.41
C ALA A 76 -6.41 -1.49 5.19
N PRO A 77 -5.96 -0.39 4.58
CA PRO A 77 -5.21 0.62 5.31
C PRO A 77 -6.12 1.29 6.34
N GLU A 78 -5.75 1.20 7.62
CA GLU A 78 -6.39 1.96 8.69
C GLU A 78 -6.05 3.43 8.58
N PHE A 79 -7.02 4.30 8.87
CA PHE A 79 -6.81 5.73 8.93
C PHE A 79 -5.73 6.06 9.97
N ASN A 80 -4.86 7.00 9.62
CA ASN A 80 -3.94 7.62 10.55
C ASN A 80 -3.60 9.02 10.06
N THR A 81 -2.89 9.80 10.87
CA THR A 81 -2.58 11.20 10.57
C THR A 81 -1.26 11.39 9.84
N THR A 82 -0.57 10.30 9.45
CA THR A 82 0.65 10.40 8.65
C THR A 82 0.26 10.49 7.18
N GLY A 83 0.90 11.36 6.39
CA GLY A 83 0.56 11.57 4.98
C GLY A 83 0.76 10.36 4.04
N LEU A 84 1.04 9.17 4.58
CA LEU A 84 1.37 7.93 3.86
C LEU A 84 0.26 6.86 3.96
N VAL A 85 -0.93 7.19 4.46
CA VAL A 85 -2.00 6.21 4.72
C VAL A 85 -2.49 5.49 3.46
N GLY A 86 -2.54 6.21 2.33
CA GLY A 86 -3.17 5.72 1.10
C GLY A 86 -2.35 4.69 0.32
N THR A 87 -1.04 4.58 0.57
CA THR A 87 -0.14 3.80 -0.29
C THR A 87 0.89 2.99 0.51
N PRO A 88 0.47 2.01 1.34
CA PRO A 88 1.38 1.23 2.18
C PRO A 88 2.42 0.42 1.37
N ILE A 89 2.08 -0.01 0.16
CA ILE A 89 3.04 -0.68 -0.74
C ILE A 89 4.12 0.31 -1.20
N ASN A 90 3.77 1.54 -1.57
CA ASN A 90 4.75 2.56 -1.97
C ASN A 90 5.67 2.91 -0.80
N ALA A 91 5.14 3.02 0.43
CA ALA A 91 5.95 3.30 1.60
C ALA A 91 7.00 2.21 1.89
N VAL A 92 6.71 0.95 1.53
CA VAL A 92 7.65 -0.18 1.64
C VAL A 92 8.67 -0.19 0.50
N LEU A 93 8.28 0.30 -0.67
CA LEU A 93 9.10 0.29 -1.87
C LEU A 93 9.89 1.59 -2.11
N ASP A 94 9.66 2.64 -1.32
CA ASP A 94 10.22 3.98 -1.49
C ASP A 94 11.75 3.96 -1.70
N TYR A 95 12.49 3.42 -0.72
CA TYR A 95 13.93 3.30 -0.83
C TYR A 95 14.40 2.32 -1.91
N PRO A 96 13.88 1.07 -2.00
CA PRO A 96 14.25 0.16 -3.09
C PRO A 96 14.05 0.76 -4.49
N MET A 97 12.93 1.45 -4.74
CA MET A 97 12.62 2.08 -6.03
C MET A 97 13.60 3.22 -6.38
N GLY A 98 14.08 3.97 -5.38
CA GLY A 98 15.00 5.08 -5.58
C GLY A 98 16.44 4.69 -5.93
N THR A 99 16.79 3.41 -5.89
CA THR A 99 18.12 2.91 -6.27
C THR A 99 18.27 2.80 -7.80
N ARG A 100 19.51 2.76 -8.31
CA ARG A 100 19.74 2.59 -9.76
C ARG A 100 19.29 1.21 -10.21
N ALA A 101 19.61 0.18 -9.43
CA ALA A 101 19.15 -1.17 -9.69
C ALA A 101 17.61 -1.28 -9.58
N GLY A 102 17.01 -0.62 -8.59
CA GLY A 102 15.56 -0.51 -8.44
C GLY A 102 14.89 0.13 -9.66
N TYR A 103 15.41 1.26 -10.13
CA TYR A 103 14.91 1.91 -11.34
C TYR A 103 14.89 0.97 -12.54
N VAL A 104 15.95 0.19 -12.76
CA VAL A 104 16.00 -0.80 -13.85
C VAL A 104 14.99 -1.92 -13.61
N LEU A 105 14.93 -2.44 -12.39
CA LEU A 105 14.07 -3.55 -11.99
C LEU A 105 12.57 -3.22 -12.18
N PHE A 106 12.12 -2.06 -11.70
CA PHE A 106 10.72 -1.63 -11.81
C PHE A 106 10.35 -1.13 -13.21
N ASN A 107 11.31 -1.01 -14.14
CA ASN A 107 11.04 -0.84 -15.56
C ASN A 107 11.00 -2.17 -16.34
N ASP A 108 11.36 -3.31 -15.72
CA ASP A 108 11.26 -4.62 -16.38
C ASP A 108 9.77 -5.03 -16.53
N PRO A 109 9.28 -5.29 -17.75
CA PRO A 109 7.87 -5.63 -17.97
C PRO A 109 7.43 -6.91 -17.26
N ARG A 110 8.35 -7.85 -17.01
CA ARG A 110 8.06 -9.11 -16.30
C ARG A 110 7.83 -8.84 -14.82
N VAL A 111 8.66 -7.97 -14.22
CA VAL A 111 8.48 -7.53 -12.82
C VAL A 111 7.18 -6.74 -12.69
N ASN A 112 6.92 -5.81 -13.60
CA ASN A 112 5.66 -5.04 -13.62
C ASN A 112 4.42 -5.93 -13.75
N ALA A 113 4.48 -7.00 -14.55
CA ALA A 113 3.38 -7.96 -14.63
C ALA A 113 3.11 -8.66 -13.28
N LYS A 114 4.15 -9.00 -12.51
CA LYS A 114 3.99 -9.58 -11.17
C LYS A 114 3.44 -8.55 -10.17
N MET A 115 3.96 -7.31 -10.20
CA MET A 115 3.46 -6.22 -9.37
C MET A 115 1.99 -5.93 -9.65
N LYS A 116 1.58 -5.92 -10.92
CA LYS A 116 0.16 -5.82 -11.30
C LYS A 116 -0.67 -6.95 -10.67
N GLY A 117 -0.20 -8.19 -10.71
CA GLY A 117 -0.89 -9.32 -10.08
C GLY A 117 -1.09 -9.15 -8.57
N ILE A 118 -0.09 -8.60 -7.87
CA ILE A 118 -0.17 -8.26 -6.44
C ILE A 118 -1.23 -7.17 -6.20
N LEU A 119 -1.19 -6.10 -7.00
CA LEU A 119 -2.16 -5.00 -6.90
C LEU A 119 -3.59 -5.43 -7.26
N ASP A 120 -3.76 -6.28 -8.27
CA ASP A 120 -5.06 -6.85 -8.65
C ASP A 120 -5.64 -7.73 -7.52
N TYR A 121 -4.78 -8.51 -6.84
CA TYR A 121 -5.19 -9.31 -5.69
C TYR A 121 -5.64 -8.42 -4.53
N TRP A 122 -4.81 -7.43 -4.17
CA TRP A 122 -5.13 -6.51 -3.09
C TRP A 122 -6.38 -5.68 -3.41
N GLY A 123 -6.51 -5.20 -4.64
CA GLY A 123 -7.69 -4.47 -5.11
C GLY A 123 -8.98 -5.29 -5.04
N ARG A 124 -8.91 -6.62 -5.26
CA ARG A 124 -10.05 -7.52 -5.04
C ARG A 124 -10.39 -7.66 -3.56
N TYR A 125 -9.40 -7.85 -2.70
CA TYR A 125 -9.60 -7.86 -1.25
C TYR A 125 -10.24 -6.54 -0.76
N LEU A 126 -9.74 -5.39 -1.23
CA LEU A 126 -10.28 -4.08 -0.89
C LEU A 126 -11.73 -3.86 -1.36
N GLN A 127 -12.26 -4.68 -2.27
CA GLN A 127 -13.66 -4.62 -2.70
C GLN A 127 -14.57 -5.58 -1.92
N SER A 128 -14.00 -6.42 -1.04
CA SER A 128 -14.76 -7.38 -0.24
C SER A 128 -15.29 -6.75 1.06
N GLU A 129 -16.34 -7.37 1.63
CA GLU A 129 -16.87 -6.98 2.93
C GLU A 129 -15.82 -7.08 4.05
N ASP A 130 -14.88 -8.03 3.95
CA ASP A 130 -13.81 -8.22 4.94
C ASP A 130 -12.92 -6.99 5.07
N SER A 131 -12.76 -6.18 4.03
CA SER A 131 -11.96 -4.96 4.07
C SER A 131 -12.67 -3.79 4.76
N SER A 132 -13.99 -3.87 4.92
CA SER A 132 -14.83 -2.76 5.37
C SER A 132 -14.74 -2.47 6.87
N TYR A 133 -13.96 -3.25 7.63
CA TYR A 133 -13.75 -3.02 9.06
C TYR A 133 -13.13 -1.64 9.34
N VAL A 134 -12.38 -1.06 8.39
CA VAL A 134 -11.80 0.30 8.52
C VAL A 134 -12.82 1.42 8.32
N LEU A 135 -14.02 1.11 7.82
CA LEU A 135 -15.12 2.06 7.67
C LEU A 135 -15.92 2.15 8.98
N ASN A 136 -15.31 2.77 9.98
CA ASN A 136 -15.90 2.95 11.31
C ASN A 136 -15.52 4.33 11.89
N THR A 137 -16.06 4.67 13.06
CA THR A 137 -15.90 5.97 13.72
C THR A 137 -14.81 6.02 14.79
N SER A 138 -14.00 4.97 14.94
CA SER A 138 -12.83 4.99 15.84
C SER A 138 -11.75 5.93 15.32
N ASP A 139 -10.77 6.26 16.15
CA ASP A 139 -9.59 7.06 15.81
C ASP A 139 -8.80 6.53 14.60
N LYS A 140 -8.90 5.23 14.30
CA LYS A 140 -8.27 4.57 13.15
C LYS A 140 -9.23 4.28 11.99
N GLY A 141 -10.47 4.73 12.11
CA GLY A 141 -11.52 4.56 11.13
C GLY A 141 -11.63 5.73 10.16
N TRP A 142 -11.92 5.43 8.90
CA TRP A 142 -12.10 6.43 7.84
C TRP A 142 -13.39 7.25 7.98
N LEU A 143 -14.32 6.84 8.84
CA LEU A 143 -15.56 7.57 9.13
C LEU A 143 -15.49 8.30 10.47
N SER A 144 -14.30 8.42 11.07
CA SER A 144 -14.10 9.31 12.21
C SER A 144 -14.37 10.76 11.81
N SER A 145 -14.82 11.57 12.77
CA SER A 145 -15.04 12.99 12.54
C SER A 145 -13.77 13.70 12.04
N TYR A 146 -12.60 13.28 12.53
CA TYR A 146 -11.33 13.79 12.08
C TYR A 146 -11.04 13.40 10.62
N ALA A 147 -11.13 12.11 10.27
CA ALA A 147 -10.88 11.65 8.90
C ALA A 147 -11.83 12.29 7.89
N LEU A 148 -13.12 12.42 8.21
CA LEU A 148 -14.10 13.06 7.35
C LEU A 148 -13.78 14.55 7.13
N ASN A 149 -13.35 15.25 8.18
CA ASN A 149 -12.96 16.67 8.09
C ASN A 149 -11.71 16.84 7.23
N GLU A 150 -10.68 16.01 7.43
CA GLU A 150 -9.47 16.08 6.60
C GLU A 150 -9.78 15.74 5.14
N MET A 151 -10.57 14.71 4.86
CA MET A 151 -11.00 14.40 3.48
C MET A 151 -11.82 15.53 2.84
N ALA A 152 -12.59 16.28 3.61
CA ALA A 152 -13.32 17.44 3.09
C ALA A 152 -12.37 18.60 2.75
N LYS A 153 -11.43 18.91 3.65
CA LYS A 153 -10.41 19.96 3.42
C LYS A 153 -9.52 19.67 2.22
N GLU A 154 -9.05 18.43 2.08
CA GLU A 154 -8.24 18.00 0.93
C GLU A 154 -9.02 18.08 -0.40
N ALA A 155 -10.35 18.10 -0.34
CA ALA A 155 -11.24 18.30 -1.47
C ALA A 155 -11.75 19.75 -1.58
N ASP A 156 -11.09 20.70 -0.92
CA ASP A 156 -11.42 22.13 -0.89
C ASP A 156 -12.86 22.44 -0.43
N GLY A 157 -13.39 21.70 0.55
CA GLY A 157 -14.71 22.00 1.13
C GLY A 157 -14.87 21.71 2.61
N ASP A 158 -16.02 22.11 3.16
CA ASP A 158 -16.25 22.17 4.61
C ASP A 158 -16.81 20.87 5.20
N ASN A 159 -17.48 20.04 4.39
CA ASN A 159 -18.19 18.85 4.86
C ASN A 159 -18.16 17.74 3.80
N PHE A 160 -17.70 16.56 4.21
CA PHE A 160 -17.60 15.38 3.36
C PHE A 160 -18.92 14.99 2.69
N LEU A 161 -20.05 15.06 3.42
CA LEU A 161 -21.36 14.64 2.89
C LEU A 161 -21.91 15.59 1.83
N ASP A 162 -21.42 16.85 1.81
CA ASP A 162 -21.83 17.84 0.82
C ASP A 162 -20.97 17.73 -0.45
N LEU A 163 -19.73 17.23 -0.32
CA LEU A 163 -18.78 17.08 -1.43
C LEU A 163 -18.92 15.75 -2.17
N PHE A 164 -19.20 14.66 -1.44
CA PHE A 164 -19.17 13.31 -1.98
C PHE A 164 -20.57 12.69 -2.03
N ALA A 165 -20.94 12.18 -3.21
CA ALA A 165 -22.17 11.41 -3.36
C ALA A 165 -22.12 10.12 -2.52
N VAL A 166 -22.94 10.05 -1.47
CA VAL A 166 -23.08 8.89 -0.60
C VAL A 166 -24.41 8.17 -0.86
N ARG A 167 -24.43 6.84 -0.67
CA ARG A 167 -25.66 6.04 -0.81
C ARG A 167 -26.50 6.01 0.46
N SER A 168 -25.91 6.41 1.59
CA SER A 168 -26.58 6.58 2.87
C SER A 168 -25.87 7.68 3.66
N THR A 169 -26.60 8.45 4.46
CA THR A 169 -26.02 9.38 5.44
C THR A 169 -25.83 8.72 6.81
N ASP A 170 -26.28 7.48 6.96
CA ASP A 170 -26.09 6.69 8.19
C ASP A 170 -24.66 6.12 8.22
N VAL A 171 -23.87 6.63 9.16
CA VAL A 171 -22.50 6.18 9.41
C VAL A 171 -22.45 4.71 9.85
N LYS A 172 -23.50 4.19 10.51
CA LYS A 172 -23.60 2.76 10.85
C LYS A 172 -23.74 1.89 9.61
N GLN A 173 -24.30 2.44 8.54
CA GLN A 173 -24.37 1.81 7.21
C GLN A 173 -23.14 2.14 6.36
N LYS A 174 -22.07 2.64 6.96
CA LYS A 174 -20.80 2.97 6.30
C LYS A 174 -20.97 3.99 5.16
N LEU A 175 -21.95 4.88 5.29
CA LEU A 175 -22.38 5.81 4.24
C LEU A 175 -22.79 5.13 2.91
N GLY A 176 -23.10 3.83 2.99
CA GLY A 176 -23.39 2.95 1.87
C GLY A 176 -22.17 2.55 1.03
N TYR A 177 -20.95 2.76 1.55
CA TYR A 177 -19.71 2.26 0.96
C TYR A 177 -19.41 0.82 1.41
N THR A 178 -19.06 -0.05 0.47
CA THR A 178 -18.46 -1.37 0.71
C THR A 178 -16.98 -1.42 0.29
N ILE A 179 -16.32 -0.25 0.23
CA ILE A 179 -15.01 -0.04 -0.41
C ILE A 179 -15.02 -0.50 -1.90
N SER A 180 -15.99 -0.01 -2.68
CA SER A 180 -15.80 0.18 -4.13
C SER A 180 -15.12 1.53 -4.45
N LEU A 181 -14.47 2.14 -3.46
CA LEU A 181 -13.93 3.50 -3.49
C LEU A 181 -12.64 3.64 -4.30
N LEU A 182 -12.00 2.58 -4.79
CA LEU A 182 -10.88 2.72 -5.74
C LEU A 182 -11.32 3.28 -7.10
N GLY A 183 -12.61 3.16 -7.47
CA GLY A 183 -13.16 3.86 -8.64
C GLY A 183 -13.16 5.38 -8.49
N ASN A 184 -13.32 5.89 -7.26
CA ASN A 184 -13.31 7.33 -6.95
C ASN A 184 -11.96 7.81 -6.42
N LEU A 185 -11.13 6.95 -5.81
CA LEU A 185 -9.76 7.29 -5.46
C LEU A 185 -8.94 7.54 -6.72
N LYS A 186 -9.22 6.83 -7.83
CA LYS A 186 -8.66 7.18 -9.14
C LYS A 186 -9.09 8.59 -9.57
N GLN A 187 -10.33 9.01 -9.34
CA GLN A 187 -10.77 10.39 -9.64
C GLN A 187 -10.15 11.44 -8.73
N VAL A 188 -9.89 11.10 -7.46
CA VAL A 188 -9.19 11.99 -6.51
C VAL A 188 -7.70 12.08 -6.84
N LEU A 189 -7.04 10.95 -7.13
CA LEU A 189 -5.64 10.88 -7.55
C LEU A 189 -5.39 11.47 -8.94
N ASP A 190 -6.34 11.32 -9.89
CA ASP A 190 -6.30 11.96 -11.22
C ASP A 190 -6.49 13.49 -11.13
N ARG A 191 -6.97 14.01 -9.98
CA ARG A 191 -7.15 15.45 -9.70
C ARG A 191 -6.03 16.04 -8.84
N LEU A 192 -5.14 15.22 -8.30
CA LEU A 192 -3.91 15.71 -7.67
C LEU A 192 -2.95 16.16 -8.78
N PRO A 193 -2.32 17.33 -8.66
CA PRO A 193 -1.34 17.79 -9.64
C PRO A 193 -0.21 16.76 -9.79
N HIS A 194 0.30 16.62 -11.02
CA HIS A 194 1.29 15.65 -11.52
C HIS A 194 2.65 15.52 -10.78
N GLN A 195 2.78 15.90 -9.51
CA GLN A 195 4.04 15.91 -8.79
C GLN A 195 4.48 14.56 -8.20
N MET A 196 3.72 13.48 -8.36
CA MET A 196 4.06 12.19 -7.77
C MET A 196 4.58 11.14 -8.77
N MET A 197 5.12 11.59 -9.91
CA MET A 197 5.85 10.74 -10.88
C MET A 197 7.31 11.17 -11.11
N MET A 198 7.84 12.11 -10.34
CA MET A 198 9.26 12.45 -10.37
C MET A 198 9.79 12.76 -8.97
N THR A 199 10.26 11.72 -8.28
CA THR A 199 11.44 11.74 -7.42
C THR A 199 11.95 10.32 -7.28
#